data_AF-A0A6J1VEZ4-F1
#
_entry.id   AF-A0A6J1VEZ4-F1
#
_cell.length_a   1.000
_cell.length_b   1.000
_cell.length_c   1.000
_cell.angle_alpha   90.00
_cell.angle_beta   90.00
_cell.angle_gamma   90.00
#
_symmetry.space_group_name_H-M   'P 1'
#
loop_
_entity.id
_entity.type
_entity.pdbx_description
1 polymer ?
#
loop_
_entity_poly.entity_id
_entity_poly.type
_entity_poly.pdbx_seq_one_letter_code
_entity_poly.pdbx_strand_id
1 'polypeptide(L)'
;MIFLLLLVPSLVLCDVNITWEDLPTTASPLVDMQKKVNDLWLSLLYPQLYDDIITANRSVYACCVAKPSSKLAEGKPQVTGLVLFKQFYPYGKLEVVFYLAGFPTESDTSPRAIHIHEHGDLSDGCDSTGGHYNPWKVNHPQHPGDFGNFHPKGGNIQKFKSNLRATLFGPHTVLGRSVVIHEQEDDLGKGNNKGSLLHGNAGLRLACCVIGKCQKELWDKHFPKIMAKRRKRVIKPGGP
;
A
#
# COMPACT_ATOMS: atom_id res chain seq x y z
N MET A 1 68.36 14.71 -39.35
CA MET A 1 68.24 16.18 -39.24
C MET A 1 66.77 16.55 -39.32
N ILE A 2 66.19 16.96 -38.19
CA ILE A 2 65.27 18.12 -38.00
C ILE A 2 64.50 17.89 -36.68
N PHE A 3 65.03 18.59 -35.67
CA PHE A 3 64.51 19.12 -34.42
C PHE A 3 63.30 18.49 -33.68
N LEU A 4 63.66 17.99 -32.50
CA LEU A 4 62.88 17.98 -31.25
C LEU A 4 62.70 19.42 -30.73
N LEU A 5 61.52 19.80 -30.24
CA LEU A 5 61.35 20.87 -29.23
C LEU A 5 60.16 20.52 -28.32
N LEU A 6 60.51 20.32 -27.04
CA LEU A 6 59.62 20.14 -25.90
C LEU A 6 59.00 21.49 -25.48
N LEU A 7 57.82 21.46 -24.86
CA LEU A 7 57.50 22.22 -23.62
C LEU A 7 56.16 21.73 -23.03
N VAL A 8 56.18 21.45 -21.72
CA VAL A 8 55.11 20.89 -20.87
C VAL A 8 54.45 22.03 -20.05
N PRO A 9 53.59 21.76 -19.04
CA PRO A 9 52.14 21.96 -18.96
C PRO A 9 51.70 23.25 -18.22
N SER A 10 50.40 23.56 -18.19
CA SER A 10 49.78 24.31 -17.09
C SER A 10 48.28 23.99 -16.94
N LEU A 11 47.93 23.44 -15.79
CA LEU A 11 46.57 23.32 -15.23
C LEU A 11 46.10 24.69 -14.74
N VAL A 12 44.87 25.09 -15.07
CA VAL A 12 44.04 25.95 -14.20
C VAL A 12 42.57 25.50 -14.29
N LEU A 13 41.99 25.35 -13.10
CA LEU A 13 40.64 24.93 -12.73
C LEU A 13 39.53 25.93 -13.11
N CYS A 14 38.30 25.39 -13.19
CA CYS A 14 36.99 26.00 -12.88
C CYS A 14 36.50 27.13 -13.83
N ASP A 15 35.24 27.19 -14.27
CA ASP A 15 33.99 26.91 -13.57
C ASP A 15 32.95 26.23 -14.49
N VAL A 16 32.29 25.19 -13.97
CA VAL A 16 31.11 24.60 -14.61
C VAL A 16 29.89 25.35 -14.09
N ASN A 17 29.38 26.30 -14.87
CA ASN A 17 28.10 26.92 -14.58
C ASN A 17 26.97 26.04 -15.15
N ILE A 18 26.62 24.97 -14.41
CA ILE A 18 25.42 24.16 -14.71
C ILE A 18 24.23 24.86 -14.05
N THR A 19 23.45 25.56 -14.86
CA THR A 19 22.11 26.03 -14.51
C THR A 19 21.19 24.81 -14.37
N TRP A 20 20.67 24.60 -13.16
CA TRP A 20 19.67 23.57 -12.84
C TRP A 20 18.26 24.03 -13.24
N GLU A 21 18.02 24.26 -14.53
CA GLU A 21 16.68 24.49 -15.06
C GLU A 21 16.17 23.24 -15.78
N ASP A 22 15.08 22.70 -15.24
CA ASP A 22 14.07 21.81 -15.84
C ASP A 22 14.50 20.47 -16.46
N LEU A 23 14.51 19.43 -15.62
CA LEU A 23 14.33 18.05 -16.11
C LEU A 23 12.88 17.86 -16.61
N PRO A 24 12.63 17.50 -17.89
CA PRO A 24 11.29 17.19 -18.37
C PRO A 24 10.85 15.82 -17.83
N THR A 25 9.80 15.82 -17.01
CA THR A 25 9.08 14.62 -16.58
C THR A 25 8.03 14.23 -17.64
N THR A 26 8.47 13.86 -18.84
CA THR A 26 7.55 13.30 -19.84
C THR A 26 7.66 11.79 -19.83
N ALA A 27 6.59 11.12 -19.40
CA ALA A 27 6.44 9.66 -19.53
C ALA A 27 6.73 9.21 -20.97
N SER A 28 7.30 8.02 -21.15
CA SER A 28 7.68 7.53 -22.48
C SER A 28 6.46 7.48 -23.43
N PRO A 29 6.65 7.65 -24.75
CA PRO A 29 5.55 7.62 -25.73
C PRO A 29 4.69 6.35 -25.65
N LEU A 30 5.29 5.21 -25.28
CA LEU A 30 4.58 3.96 -25.05
C LEU A 30 3.62 4.04 -23.86
N VAL A 31 4.04 4.67 -22.76
CA VAL A 31 3.20 4.85 -21.57
C VAL A 31 2.04 5.81 -21.87
N ASP A 32 2.27 6.86 -22.65
CA ASP A 32 1.20 7.80 -23.06
C ASP A 32 0.19 7.15 -24.02
N MET A 33 0.66 6.41 -25.03
CA MET A 33 -0.22 5.65 -25.91
C MET A 33 -1.05 4.63 -25.14
N GLN A 34 -0.42 3.88 -24.23
CA GLN A 34 -1.13 2.92 -23.39
C GLN A 34 -2.18 3.63 -22.53
N LYS A 35 -1.87 4.79 -21.94
CA LYS A 35 -2.83 5.60 -21.20
C LYS A 35 -4.03 6.03 -22.06
N LYS A 36 -3.81 6.57 -23.26
CA LYS A 36 -4.86 7.02 -24.18
C LYS A 36 -5.78 5.89 -24.62
N VAL A 37 -5.20 4.74 -24.98
CA VAL A 37 -5.97 3.53 -25.36
C VAL A 37 -6.86 3.09 -24.20
N ASN A 38 -6.36 3.10 -22.97
CA ASN A 38 -7.16 2.70 -21.82
C ASN A 38 -8.22 3.73 -21.43
N ASP A 39 -7.92 5.02 -21.51
CA ASP A 39 -8.92 6.08 -21.33
C ASP A 39 -10.08 5.87 -22.32
N LEU A 40 -9.78 5.55 -23.59
CA LEU A 40 -10.78 5.23 -24.60
C LEU A 40 -11.58 3.96 -24.25
N TRP A 41 -10.92 2.86 -23.92
CA TRP A 41 -11.60 1.61 -23.52
C TRP A 41 -12.50 1.79 -22.30
N LEU A 42 -12.05 2.51 -21.28
CA LEU A 42 -12.87 2.82 -20.10
C LEU A 42 -14.09 3.67 -20.46
N SER A 43 -13.91 4.70 -21.31
CA SER A 43 -15.02 5.54 -21.75
C SER A 43 -16.08 4.78 -22.55
N LEU A 44 -15.66 3.82 -23.40
CA LEU A 44 -16.56 3.04 -24.24
C LEU A 44 -17.28 1.93 -23.47
N LEU A 45 -16.57 1.22 -22.60
CA LEU A 45 -17.13 0.06 -21.89
C LEU A 45 -17.82 0.44 -20.57
N TYR A 46 -17.38 1.51 -19.92
CA TYR A 46 -17.83 1.90 -18.58
C TYR A 46 -17.97 3.43 -18.45
N PRO A 47 -18.85 4.06 -19.25
CA PRO A 47 -18.94 5.52 -19.38
C PRO A 47 -19.14 6.24 -18.03
N GLN A 48 -20.03 5.72 -17.18
CA GLN A 48 -20.30 6.33 -15.88
C GLN A 48 -19.11 6.21 -14.90
N LEU A 49 -18.38 5.10 -14.94
CA LEU A 49 -17.15 4.94 -14.16
C LEU A 49 -16.05 5.86 -14.69
N TYR A 50 -15.98 6.07 -16.01
CA TYR A 50 -15.03 6.97 -16.64
C TYR A 50 -15.27 8.42 -16.20
N ASP A 51 -16.52 8.90 -16.22
CA ASP A 51 -16.87 10.25 -15.79
C ASP A 51 -16.54 10.49 -14.30
N ASP A 52 -16.84 9.52 -13.43
CA ASP A 52 -16.47 9.56 -12.01
C ASP A 52 -14.95 9.66 -11.83
N ILE A 53 -14.20 8.86 -12.58
CA ILE A 53 -12.73 8.86 -12.55
C ILE A 53 -12.21 10.21 -13.03
N ILE A 54 -12.65 10.73 -14.17
CA ILE A 54 -12.19 12.03 -14.69
C ILE A 54 -12.48 13.15 -13.69
N THR A 55 -13.68 13.17 -13.13
CA THR A 55 -14.12 14.16 -12.13
C THR A 55 -13.28 14.06 -10.84
N ALA A 56 -12.90 12.85 -10.43
CA ALA A 56 -12.03 12.61 -9.27
C ALA A 56 -10.53 12.81 -9.56
N ASN A 57 -10.17 13.60 -10.58
CA ASN A 57 -8.79 13.75 -11.07
C ASN A 57 -8.10 12.39 -11.26
N ARG A 58 -8.84 11.47 -11.86
CA ARG A 58 -8.42 10.13 -12.29
C ARG A 58 -7.99 9.23 -11.15
N SER A 59 -8.55 9.44 -9.97
CA SER A 59 -8.28 8.66 -8.76
C SER A 59 -9.51 7.89 -8.32
N VAL A 60 -9.33 6.62 -7.94
CA VAL A 60 -10.35 5.85 -7.23
C VAL A 60 -9.98 5.75 -5.76
N TYR A 61 -11.00 5.90 -4.92
CA TYR A 61 -10.89 5.83 -3.47
C TYR A 61 -11.73 4.65 -2.95
N ALA A 62 -11.16 3.92 -2.01
CA ALA A 62 -11.87 2.88 -1.30
C ALA A 62 -11.55 2.92 0.19
N CYS A 63 -12.45 2.41 1.00
CA CYS A 63 -12.30 2.32 2.44
C CYS A 63 -12.76 0.97 2.97
N CYS A 64 -12.23 0.61 4.13
CA CYS A 64 -12.53 -0.60 4.84
C CYS A 64 -12.59 -0.25 6.33
N VAL A 65 -13.77 -0.37 6.95
CA VAL A 65 -13.98 -0.05 8.37
C VAL A 65 -13.82 -1.32 9.19
N ALA A 66 -12.61 -1.56 9.70
CA ALA A 66 -12.25 -2.77 10.42
C ALA A 66 -13.03 -2.86 11.74
N LYS A 67 -13.67 -4.02 11.95
CA LYS A 67 -14.36 -4.38 13.19
C LYS A 67 -13.80 -5.71 13.72
N PRO A 68 -13.88 -5.99 15.03
CA PRO A 68 -13.44 -7.25 15.59
C PRO A 68 -14.25 -8.41 14.96
N SER A 69 -13.61 -9.56 14.79
CA SER A 69 -14.32 -10.77 14.33
C SER A 69 -15.47 -11.10 15.27
N SER A 70 -16.63 -11.48 14.75
CA SER A 70 -17.77 -11.93 15.56
C SER A 70 -17.47 -13.23 16.34
N LYS A 71 -16.48 -14.00 15.89
CA LYS A 71 -15.98 -15.23 16.55
C LYS A 71 -14.73 -15.00 17.41
N LEU A 72 -14.38 -13.75 17.67
CA LEU A 72 -13.21 -13.45 18.48
C LEU A 72 -13.42 -13.95 19.92
N ALA A 73 -12.51 -14.80 20.40
CA ALA A 73 -12.57 -15.33 21.75
C ALA A 73 -12.45 -14.22 22.81
N GLU A 74 -13.03 -14.45 23.99
CA GLU A 74 -12.94 -13.53 25.13
C GLU A 74 -11.47 -13.29 25.53
N GLY A 75 -11.16 -12.06 25.95
CA GLY A 75 -9.81 -11.65 26.33
C GLY A 75 -8.87 -11.35 25.15
N LYS A 76 -9.28 -11.58 23.89
CA LYS A 76 -8.49 -11.18 22.72
C LYS A 76 -8.63 -9.68 22.42
N PRO A 77 -7.60 -9.08 21.78
CA PRO A 77 -7.63 -7.65 21.45
C PRO A 77 -8.75 -7.31 20.47
N GLN A 78 -9.62 -6.37 20.85
CA GLN A 78 -10.71 -5.89 20.01
C GLN A 78 -10.22 -4.79 19.07
N VAL A 79 -9.64 -5.22 17.95
CA VAL A 79 -9.07 -4.30 16.97
C VAL A 79 -10.17 -3.62 16.15
N THR A 80 -10.09 -2.30 16.04
CA THR A 80 -11.00 -1.48 15.23
C THR A 80 -10.22 -0.46 14.41
N GLY A 81 -10.84 0.07 13.36
CA GLY A 81 -10.32 1.26 12.69
C GLY A 81 -10.66 1.36 11.22
N LEU A 82 -9.77 2.01 10.48
CA LEU A 82 -9.99 2.40 9.09
C LEU A 82 -8.76 2.08 8.25
N VAL A 83 -8.98 1.40 7.13
CA VAL A 83 -8.00 1.22 6.06
C VAL A 83 -8.50 1.95 4.83
N LEU A 84 -7.71 2.88 4.31
CA LEU A 84 -8.05 3.72 3.18
C LEU A 84 -7.13 3.42 2.02
N PHE A 85 -7.72 3.38 0.83
CA PHE A 85 -7.07 3.03 -0.41
C PHE A 85 -7.23 4.18 -1.39
N LYS A 86 -6.17 4.44 -2.14
CA LYS A 86 -6.17 5.39 -3.23
C LYS A 86 -5.31 4.84 -4.36
N GLN A 87 -5.84 4.87 -5.56
CA GLN A 87 -5.05 4.55 -6.75
C GLN A 87 -5.35 5.56 -7.84
N PHE A 88 -4.28 6.18 -8.34
CA PHE A 88 -4.33 7.02 -9.52
C PHE A 88 -4.29 6.13 -10.75
N TYR A 89 -5.32 6.16 -11.58
CA TYR A 89 -5.42 5.36 -12.81
C TYR A 89 -5.33 3.84 -12.62
N PRO A 90 -5.76 3.04 -13.62
CA PRO A 90 -5.59 1.58 -13.59
C PRO A 90 -4.14 1.10 -13.43
N TYR A 91 -3.16 1.84 -13.97
CA TYR A 91 -1.74 1.46 -13.96
C TYR A 91 -0.92 2.08 -12.84
N GLY A 92 -1.45 3.10 -12.16
CA GLY A 92 -0.74 3.66 -11.03
C GLY A 92 -0.65 2.65 -9.89
N LYS A 93 0.31 2.86 -9.00
CA LYS A 93 0.45 2.00 -7.84
C LYS A 93 -0.56 2.38 -6.77
N LEU A 94 -1.01 1.36 -6.05
CA LEU A 94 -1.93 1.54 -4.94
C LEU A 94 -1.20 2.17 -3.74
N GLU A 95 -1.87 3.14 -3.15
CA GLU A 95 -1.50 3.78 -1.90
C GLU A 95 -2.51 3.37 -0.82
N VAL A 96 -2.02 3.00 0.36
CA VAL A 96 -2.86 2.55 1.47
C VAL A 96 -2.44 3.21 2.77
N VAL A 97 -3.46 3.60 3.53
CA VAL A 97 -3.34 4.23 4.84
C VAL A 97 -4.06 3.37 5.86
N PHE A 98 -3.37 3.02 6.95
CA PHE A 98 -3.87 2.19 8.03
C PHE A 98 -4.00 3.05 9.30
N TYR A 99 -5.19 3.09 9.87
CA TYR A 99 -5.53 3.69 11.15
C TYR A 99 -6.25 2.66 12.00
N LEU A 100 -5.50 1.91 12.81
CA LEU A 100 -6.04 0.84 13.62
C LEU A 100 -5.71 1.07 15.09
N ALA A 101 -6.61 0.67 15.97
CA ALA A 101 -6.50 0.80 17.42
C ALA A 101 -7.02 -0.49 18.09
N GLY A 102 -6.81 -0.59 19.40
CA GLY A 102 -7.26 -1.74 20.19
C GLY A 102 -6.25 -2.88 20.29
N PHE A 103 -4.97 -2.62 19.96
CA PHE A 103 -3.89 -3.56 20.24
C PHE A 103 -3.42 -3.45 21.70
N PRO A 104 -2.80 -4.51 22.26
CA PRO A 104 -2.17 -4.43 23.58
C PRO A 104 -1.16 -3.28 23.68
N THR A 105 -1.04 -2.67 24.85
CA THR A 105 -0.18 -1.51 25.12
C THR A 105 1.08 -1.85 25.92
N GLU A 106 1.21 -3.09 26.38
CA GLU A 106 2.34 -3.53 27.19
C GLU A 106 3.66 -3.54 26.39
N SER A 107 4.79 -3.55 27.12
CA SER A 107 6.12 -3.17 26.61
C SER A 107 6.66 -3.99 25.43
N ASP A 108 6.08 -5.16 25.14
CA ASP A 108 6.52 -6.02 24.05
C ASP A 108 5.37 -6.31 23.06
N THR A 109 4.98 -5.29 22.27
CA THR A 109 3.93 -5.46 21.27
C THR A 109 4.49 -6.17 20.04
N SER A 110 4.20 -7.46 19.89
CA SER A 110 4.55 -8.21 18.69
C SER A 110 3.95 -7.59 17.41
N PRO A 111 4.65 -7.68 16.27
CA PRO A 111 4.13 -7.23 14.99
C PRO A 111 2.85 -7.99 14.61
N ARG A 112 2.01 -7.35 13.80
CA ARG A 112 0.73 -7.89 13.32
C ARG A 112 0.73 -7.89 11.80
N ALA A 113 0.39 -9.04 11.22
CA ALA A 113 0.20 -9.14 9.79
C ALA A 113 -1.13 -8.51 9.35
N ILE A 114 -1.16 -7.93 8.15
CA ILE A 114 -2.39 -7.44 7.54
C ILE A 114 -2.42 -7.87 6.07
N HIS A 115 -3.51 -8.51 5.67
CA HIS A 115 -3.66 -9.08 4.33
C HIS A 115 -4.98 -8.70 3.68
N ILE A 116 -5.06 -8.85 2.36
CA ILE A 116 -6.35 -8.92 1.65
C ILE A 116 -6.73 -10.39 1.49
N HIS A 117 -7.92 -10.75 1.95
CA HIS A 117 -8.50 -12.08 1.79
C HIS A 117 -9.46 -12.12 0.61
N GLU A 118 -9.72 -13.32 0.11
CA GLU A 118 -10.41 -13.55 -1.16
C GLU A 118 -11.83 -12.99 -1.19
N HIS A 119 -12.60 -13.22 -0.13
CA HIS A 119 -14.02 -12.88 -0.07
C HIS A 119 -14.28 -11.70 0.86
N GLY A 120 -15.23 -10.85 0.47
CA GLY A 120 -15.88 -9.88 1.35
C GLY A 120 -17.03 -10.49 2.16
N ASP A 121 -16.98 -11.80 2.41
CA ASP A 121 -18.00 -12.50 3.17
C ASP A 121 -17.65 -12.47 4.67
N LEU A 122 -18.52 -11.82 5.44
CA LEU A 122 -18.40 -11.69 6.90
C LEU A 122 -19.49 -12.46 7.65
N SER A 123 -20.20 -13.39 7.00
CA SER A 123 -21.30 -14.15 7.61
C SER A 123 -20.85 -14.99 8.82
N ASP A 124 -19.58 -15.42 8.81
CA ASP A 124 -18.95 -16.15 9.91
C ASP A 124 -17.77 -15.36 10.51
N GLY A 125 -17.96 -14.06 10.66
CA GLY A 125 -16.91 -13.15 11.13
C GLY A 125 -15.78 -13.05 10.12
N CYS A 126 -14.54 -13.10 10.59
CA CYS A 126 -13.39 -13.05 9.70
C CYS A 126 -13.03 -14.40 9.08
N ASP A 127 -13.67 -15.50 9.47
CA ASP A 127 -13.31 -16.85 9.01
C ASP A 127 -13.90 -17.15 7.62
N SER A 128 -15.07 -16.60 7.30
CA SER A 128 -15.73 -16.70 5.99
C SER A 128 -15.02 -15.92 4.87
N THR A 129 -13.99 -15.13 5.17
CA THR A 129 -13.26 -14.37 4.14
C THR A 129 -12.38 -15.22 3.23
N GLY A 130 -12.23 -16.52 3.51
CA GLY A 130 -11.39 -17.44 2.74
C GLY A 130 -9.89 -17.26 3.02
N GLY A 131 -9.04 -17.64 2.06
CA GLY A 131 -7.60 -17.47 2.13
C GLY A 131 -7.12 -16.08 1.67
N HIS A 132 -5.81 -15.89 1.56
CA HIS A 132 -5.25 -14.68 0.96
C HIS A 132 -5.72 -14.57 -0.49
N TYR A 133 -6.03 -13.35 -0.93
CA TYR A 133 -6.42 -13.12 -2.32
C TYR A 133 -5.24 -13.37 -3.28
N ASN A 134 -5.33 -14.44 -4.07
CA ASN A 134 -4.25 -14.92 -4.92
C ASN A 134 -4.68 -15.16 -6.39
N PRO A 135 -4.90 -14.08 -7.17
CA PRO A 135 -5.36 -14.21 -8.56
C PRO A 135 -4.33 -14.86 -9.49
N TRP A 136 -3.06 -14.92 -9.08
CA TRP A 136 -1.96 -15.44 -9.89
C TRP A 136 -1.44 -16.81 -9.43
N LYS A 137 -2.06 -17.42 -8.42
CA LYS A 137 -1.66 -18.73 -7.87
C LYS A 137 -0.16 -18.81 -7.53
N VAL A 138 0.36 -17.73 -6.94
CA VAL A 138 1.76 -17.64 -6.46
C VAL A 138 1.84 -17.94 -4.98
N ASN A 139 3.01 -18.31 -4.46
CA ASN A 139 3.18 -18.49 -3.02
C ASN A 139 3.20 -17.14 -2.29
N HIS A 140 2.72 -17.11 -1.05
CA HIS A 140 3.01 -16.04 -0.10
C HIS A 140 4.55 -15.89 0.06
N PRO A 141 5.10 -14.66 0.21
CA PRO A 141 4.45 -13.35 0.33
C PRO A 141 4.24 -12.61 -1.00
N GLN A 142 3.97 -13.34 -2.09
CA GLN A 142 3.85 -12.73 -3.41
C GLN A 142 2.41 -12.38 -3.80
N HIS A 143 1.43 -12.53 -2.91
CA HIS A 143 0.06 -12.14 -3.21
C HIS A 143 -0.04 -10.60 -3.31
N PRO A 144 -0.94 -10.06 -4.16
CA PRO A 144 -1.10 -8.61 -4.32
C PRO A 144 -1.43 -7.87 -3.02
N GLY A 145 -2.14 -8.55 -2.12
CA GLY A 145 -2.59 -8.00 -0.84
C GLY A 145 -1.75 -8.40 0.38
N ASP A 146 -0.58 -9.00 0.19
CA ASP A 146 0.33 -9.31 1.29
C ASP A 146 1.01 -8.01 1.76
N PHE A 147 0.38 -7.29 2.69
CA PHE A 147 0.96 -6.05 3.19
C PHE A 147 2.09 -6.33 4.20
N GLY A 148 2.18 -7.52 4.79
CA GLY A 148 3.21 -7.91 5.75
C GLY A 148 3.03 -7.25 7.12
N ASN A 149 4.14 -7.04 7.85
CA ASN A 149 4.12 -6.74 9.27
C ASN A 149 3.96 -5.26 9.64
N PHE A 150 3.14 -4.99 10.66
CA PHE A 150 2.92 -3.68 11.25
C PHE A 150 3.16 -3.73 12.75
N HIS A 151 3.83 -2.72 13.28
CA HIS A 151 4.18 -2.65 14.70
C HIS A 151 3.23 -1.66 15.39
N PRO A 152 2.30 -2.12 16.23
CA PRO A 152 1.52 -1.24 17.08
C PRO A 152 2.43 -0.39 17.97
N LYS A 153 2.04 0.87 18.22
CA LYS A 153 2.73 1.75 19.17
C LYS A 153 1.69 2.37 20.09
N GLY A 154 1.77 2.08 21.38
CA GLY A 154 0.75 2.48 22.36
C GLY A 154 -0.64 2.02 21.93
N GLY A 155 -0.77 0.75 21.54
CA GLY A 155 -2.04 0.15 21.12
C GLY A 155 -2.58 0.59 19.74
N ASN A 156 -1.79 1.34 18.95
CA ASN A 156 -2.23 1.95 17.71
C ASN A 156 -1.30 1.67 16.52
N ILE A 157 -1.85 1.42 15.33
CA ILE A 157 -1.15 1.43 14.05
C ILE A 157 -1.60 2.66 13.25
N GLN A 158 -0.63 3.51 12.88
CA GLN A 158 -0.84 4.63 11.96
C GLN A 158 0.27 4.59 10.90
N LYS A 159 -0.03 4.06 9.71
CA LYS A 159 0.98 3.77 8.68
C LYS A 159 0.47 4.12 7.29
N PHE A 160 1.36 4.69 6.48
CA PHE A 160 1.18 4.84 5.04
C PHE A 160 2.10 3.88 4.30
N LYS A 161 1.57 3.20 3.29
CA LYS A 161 2.28 2.38 2.31
C LYS A 161 1.93 2.86 0.91
N SER A 162 2.93 2.89 0.04
CA SER A 162 2.79 3.19 -1.39
C SER A 162 3.46 2.09 -2.20
N ASN A 163 3.35 2.18 -3.53
CA ASN A 163 3.95 1.22 -4.46
C ASN A 163 3.43 -0.22 -4.29
N LEU A 164 2.18 -0.38 -3.83
CA LEU A 164 1.59 -1.68 -3.58
C LEU A 164 1.12 -2.35 -4.89
N ARG A 165 1.10 -3.69 -4.87
CA ARG A 165 0.79 -4.55 -6.03
C ARG A 165 -0.71 -4.78 -6.25
N ALA A 166 -1.52 -4.72 -5.20
CA ALA A 166 -2.97 -4.74 -5.30
C ALA A 166 -3.49 -3.56 -6.14
N THR A 167 -4.70 -3.72 -6.70
CA THR A 167 -5.33 -2.74 -7.58
C THR A 167 -6.82 -2.59 -7.24
N LEU A 168 -7.36 -1.39 -7.42
CA LEU A 168 -8.79 -1.07 -7.35
C LEU A 168 -9.48 -1.19 -8.72
N PHE A 169 -8.74 -1.49 -9.78
CA PHE A 169 -9.23 -1.54 -11.15
C PHE A 169 -9.14 -2.93 -11.77
N GLY A 170 -9.96 -3.14 -12.79
CA GLY A 170 -9.88 -4.30 -13.67
C GLY A 170 -10.29 -5.62 -13.01
N PRO A 171 -10.04 -6.75 -13.68
CA PRO A 171 -10.52 -8.07 -13.25
C PRO A 171 -9.89 -8.53 -11.93
N HIS A 172 -8.72 -8.00 -11.58
CA HIS A 172 -8.02 -8.35 -10.35
C HIS A 172 -8.25 -7.35 -9.21
N THR A 173 -9.30 -6.51 -9.32
CA THR A 173 -9.63 -5.53 -8.29
C THR A 173 -9.81 -6.17 -6.91
N VAL A 174 -9.43 -5.42 -5.87
CA VAL A 174 -9.66 -5.77 -4.47
C VAL A 174 -10.96 -5.20 -3.91
N LEU A 175 -11.70 -4.41 -4.70
CA LEU A 175 -13.04 -3.97 -4.30
C LEU A 175 -13.96 -5.18 -4.07
N GLY A 176 -14.74 -5.13 -3.00
CA GLY A 176 -15.62 -6.23 -2.57
C GLY A 176 -14.89 -7.39 -1.88
N ARG A 177 -13.56 -7.36 -1.78
CA ARG A 177 -12.77 -8.30 -0.98
C ARG A 177 -12.63 -7.78 0.45
N SER A 178 -11.92 -8.50 1.31
CA SER A 178 -11.73 -8.09 2.69
C SER A 178 -10.29 -7.76 3.05
N VAL A 179 -10.10 -6.84 3.98
CA VAL A 179 -8.84 -6.71 4.74
C VAL A 179 -8.98 -7.53 6.01
N VAL A 180 -7.96 -8.30 6.37
CA VAL A 180 -7.89 -9.06 7.62
C VAL A 180 -6.65 -8.63 8.40
N ILE A 181 -6.85 -8.37 9.70
CA ILE A 181 -5.80 -8.04 10.65
C ILE A 181 -5.57 -9.26 11.53
N HIS A 182 -4.33 -9.71 11.58
CA HIS A 182 -3.96 -10.94 12.26
C HIS A 182 -3.39 -10.71 13.66
N GLU A 183 -3.43 -11.78 14.46
CA GLU A 183 -2.86 -11.80 15.79
C GLU A 183 -1.33 -11.86 15.77
N GLN A 184 -0.71 -12.60 14.86
CA GLN A 184 0.73 -12.82 14.93
C GLN A 184 1.47 -12.09 13.81
N GLU A 185 2.80 -12.16 13.92
CA GLU A 185 3.70 -11.74 12.87
C GLU A 185 3.59 -12.68 11.67
N ASP A 186 3.69 -12.11 10.48
CA ASP A 186 3.89 -12.82 9.23
C ASP A 186 5.35 -13.27 9.11
N ASP A 187 5.58 -14.57 8.95
CA ASP A 187 6.91 -15.15 8.74
C ASP A 187 7.47 -14.95 7.32
N LEU A 188 6.67 -14.36 6.41
CA LEU A 188 7.04 -14.00 5.05
C LEU A 188 7.52 -15.18 4.20
N GLY A 189 6.95 -16.36 4.43
CA GLY A 189 7.32 -17.58 3.69
C GLY A 189 8.59 -18.26 4.21
N LYS A 190 9.09 -17.89 5.39
CA LYS A 190 10.37 -18.37 5.94
C LYS A 190 10.23 -19.43 7.05
N GLY A 191 9.01 -19.81 7.44
CA GLY A 191 8.73 -20.76 8.51
C GLY A 191 8.94 -22.24 8.16
N ASN A 192 9.45 -22.55 6.96
CA ASN A 192 9.74 -23.91 6.48
C ASN A 192 8.58 -24.91 6.63
N ASN A 193 7.34 -24.45 6.40
CA ASN A 193 6.15 -25.28 6.44
C ASN A 193 5.12 -24.77 5.41
N LYS A 194 4.08 -25.57 5.14
CA LYS A 194 3.05 -25.21 4.15
C LYS A 194 2.30 -23.91 4.52
N GLY A 195 2.00 -23.71 5.80
CA GLY A 195 1.30 -22.51 6.27
C GLY A 195 2.08 -21.22 6.02
N SER A 196 3.41 -21.30 6.08
CA SER A 196 4.30 -20.19 5.77
C SER A 196 4.15 -19.72 4.31
N LEU A 197 4.12 -20.66 3.36
CA LEU A 197 3.96 -20.34 1.93
C LEU A 197 2.51 -20.02 1.51
N LEU A 198 1.53 -20.26 2.39
CA LEU A 198 0.12 -19.98 2.13
C LEU A 198 -0.36 -18.68 2.77
N HIS A 199 0.01 -18.43 4.02
CA HIS A 199 -0.54 -17.36 4.84
C HIS A 199 0.45 -16.82 5.89
N GLY A 200 1.74 -17.08 5.74
CA GLY A 200 2.79 -16.52 6.59
C GLY A 200 2.72 -16.92 8.07
N ASN A 201 1.98 -17.99 8.41
CA ASN A 201 1.71 -18.39 9.80
C ASN A 201 1.24 -17.25 10.74
N ALA A 202 0.49 -16.28 10.20
CA ALA A 202 0.09 -15.08 10.95
C ALA A 202 -0.94 -15.30 12.09
N GLY A 203 -1.31 -16.54 12.39
CA GLY A 203 -2.23 -16.85 13.49
C GLY A 203 -3.68 -16.37 13.26
N LEU A 204 -4.40 -16.13 14.38
CA LEU A 204 -5.84 -15.84 14.38
C LEU A 204 -6.20 -14.51 13.68
N ARG A 205 -7.44 -14.43 13.20
CA ARG A 205 -8.00 -13.24 12.53
C ARG A 205 -8.71 -12.36 13.56
N LEU A 206 -8.07 -11.27 13.98
CA LEU A 206 -8.59 -10.38 15.03
C LEU A 206 -9.74 -9.51 14.54
N ALA A 207 -9.58 -8.92 13.36
CA ALA A 207 -10.53 -7.97 12.80
C ALA A 207 -10.51 -8.02 11.27
N CYS A 208 -11.61 -7.62 10.67
CA CYS A 208 -11.74 -7.58 9.22
C CYS A 208 -12.79 -6.57 8.77
N CYS A 209 -12.82 -6.30 7.48
CA CYS A 209 -13.82 -5.45 6.83
C CYS A 209 -13.84 -5.68 5.33
N VAL A 210 -14.93 -5.29 4.67
CA VAL A 210 -15.04 -5.29 3.20
C VAL A 210 -14.49 -3.98 2.64
N ILE A 211 -13.74 -4.08 1.54
CA ILE A 211 -13.19 -2.93 0.80
C ILE A 211 -14.29 -2.40 -0.12
N GLY A 212 -14.90 -1.26 0.25
CA GLY A 212 -15.94 -0.59 -0.53
C GLY A 212 -15.43 0.71 -1.15
N LYS A 213 -16.05 1.14 -2.27
CA LYS A 213 -15.82 2.49 -2.81
C LYS A 213 -16.20 3.54 -1.77
N CYS A 214 -15.43 4.62 -1.70
CA CYS A 214 -15.73 5.73 -0.80
C CYS A 214 -15.45 7.08 -1.45
N GLN A 215 -15.94 8.15 -0.82
CA GLN A 215 -15.66 9.50 -1.28
C GLN A 215 -14.22 9.92 -0.90
N LYS A 216 -13.66 10.88 -1.65
CA LYS A 216 -12.28 11.37 -1.51
C LYS A 216 -12.02 12.04 -0.16
N GLU A 217 -13.04 12.65 0.43
CA GLU A 217 -12.99 13.43 1.67
C GLU A 217 -12.48 12.58 2.84
N LEU A 218 -12.80 11.28 2.84
CA LEU A 218 -12.34 10.36 3.87
C LEU A 218 -10.82 10.18 3.83
N TRP A 219 -10.23 10.11 2.62
CA TRP A 219 -8.79 10.13 2.42
C TRP A 219 -8.18 11.46 2.84
N ASP A 220 -8.72 12.58 2.36
CA ASP A 220 -8.17 13.92 2.62
C ASP A 220 -8.20 14.29 4.10
N LYS A 221 -9.23 13.87 4.84
CA LYS A 221 -9.34 14.10 6.29
C LYS A 221 -8.23 13.40 7.08
N HIS A 222 -7.75 12.27 6.59
CA HIS A 222 -6.86 11.39 7.34
C HIS A 222 -5.43 11.42 6.84
N PHE A 223 -5.17 11.50 5.53
CA PHE A 223 -3.82 11.42 4.96
C PHE A 223 -2.84 12.49 5.52
N PRO A 224 -3.22 13.79 5.65
CA PRO A 224 -2.32 14.81 6.18
C PRO A 224 -1.83 14.53 7.61
N LYS A 225 -2.67 13.88 8.45
CA LYS A 225 -2.32 13.56 9.84
C LYS A 225 -1.14 12.57 9.91
N ILE A 226 -1.11 11.57 9.03
CA ILE A 226 0.04 10.65 8.92
C ILE A 226 1.27 11.37 8.41
N MET A 227 1.14 12.20 7.38
CA MET A 227 2.29 12.89 6.79
C MET A 227 2.91 13.91 7.75
N ALA A 228 2.09 14.64 8.51
CA ALA A 228 2.55 15.52 9.58
C ALA A 228 3.30 14.74 10.67
N LYS A 229 2.79 13.57 11.10
CA LYS A 229 3.46 12.70 12.07
C LYS A 229 4.79 12.15 11.54
N ARG A 230 4.89 11.82 10.25
CA ARG A 230 6.16 11.42 9.61
C ARG A 230 7.15 12.58 9.59
N ARG A 231 6.75 13.77 9.16
CA ARG A 231 7.61 14.97 9.17
C ARG A 231 8.16 15.26 10.57
N LYS A 232 7.31 15.24 11.61
CA LYS A 232 7.75 15.42 13.01
C LYS A 232 8.75 14.36 13.48
N ARG A 233 8.66 13.12 13.00
CA ARG A 233 9.64 12.06 13.31
C ARG A 233 10.95 12.21 12.57
N VAL A 234 10.93 12.70 11.33
CA VAL A 234 12.16 12.97 10.55
C VAL A 234 12.91 14.19 11.11
N ILE A 235 12.17 15.19 11.62
CA ILE A 235 12.76 16.44 12.16
C ILE A 235 13.30 16.25 13.58
N LYS A 236 12.89 15.23 14.35
CA LYS A 236 13.59 14.84 15.58
C LYS A 236 14.73 13.89 15.18
N PRO A 237 16.01 14.32 15.10
CA PRO A 237 17.11 13.38 15.01
C PRO A 237 17.12 12.58 16.32
N GLY A 238 17.62 11.35 16.30
CA GLY A 238 17.74 10.53 17.51
C GLY A 238 18.33 11.34 18.65
N GLY A 239 17.53 11.56 19.70
CA GLY A 239 18.03 12.05 20.97
C GLY A 239 18.85 10.93 21.64
N PRO A 240 19.83 11.31 22.45
CA PRO A 240 20.95 10.47 22.89
C PRO A 240 20.55 9.14 23.54
#